data_AF-A0AAV1VPG7-F1
#
_entry.id   AF-A0AAV1VPG7-F1
#
_cell.length_a   1.000
_cell.length_b   1.000
_cell.length_c   1.000
_cell.angle_alpha   90.00
_cell.angle_beta   90.00
_cell.angle_gamma   90.00
#
_symmetry.space_group_name_H-M   'P 1'
#
loop_
_entity.id
_entity.type
_entity.pdbx_description
1 polymer ?
#
loop_
_entity_poly.entity_id
_entity_poly.type
_entity_poly.pdbx_seq_one_letter_code
_entity_poly.pdbx_strand_id
1 'polypeptide(L)'
;MQVTFALSNLTGQAKTWALGLKLHDPNVFDSLEIMKSRLKETFEPPRAEFKARSLRLRLKQGKRDVHAYAQKPRYLASSVTENPVDEHTLIHVFIYGFLDGPVKTYMFREDFHTLEKAISYA
;
A
#
# COMPACT_ATOMS: atom_id res chain seq x y z
N MET A 1 -15.40 13.63 14.93
CA MET A 1 -14.93 14.39 13.75
C MET A 1 -14.24 13.54 12.69
N GLN A 2 -13.47 12.49 13.04
CA GLN A 2 -12.73 11.69 12.04
C GLN A 2 -13.63 10.91 11.08
N VAL A 3 -14.67 10.22 11.58
CA VAL A 3 -15.60 9.43 10.75
C VAL A 3 -16.39 10.33 9.80
N THR A 4 -16.90 11.47 10.27
CA THR A 4 -17.66 12.41 9.43
C THR A 4 -16.80 13.00 8.31
N PHE A 5 -15.54 13.32 8.60
CA PHE A 5 -14.58 13.75 7.59
C PHE A 5 -14.21 12.62 6.60
N ALA A 6 -14.00 11.40 7.06
CA ALA A 6 -13.74 10.27 6.18
C ALA A 6 -14.92 10.01 5.22
N LEU A 7 -16.16 10.09 5.74
CA LEU A 7 -17.38 9.93 4.95
C LEU A 7 -17.54 11.03 3.89
N SER A 8 -17.15 12.27 4.18
CA SER A 8 -17.24 13.36 3.19
C SER A 8 -16.29 13.18 2.00
N ASN A 9 -15.22 12.40 2.17
CA ASN A 9 -14.27 12.08 1.11
C ASN A 9 -14.73 10.91 0.22
N LEU A 10 -15.79 10.19 0.59
CA LEU A 10 -16.33 9.12 -0.24
C LEU A 10 -17.06 9.69 -1.46
N THR A 11 -16.84 9.05 -2.61
CA THR A 11 -17.49 9.41 -3.88
C THR A 11 -18.05 8.16 -4.56
N GLY A 12 -18.93 8.36 -5.54
CA GLY A 12 -19.51 7.28 -6.35
C GLY A 12 -20.19 6.17 -5.54
N GLN A 13 -19.83 4.92 -5.85
CA GLN A 13 -20.42 3.73 -5.22
C GLN A 13 -20.13 3.64 -3.72
N ALA A 14 -18.95 4.07 -3.27
CA ALA A 14 -18.59 4.07 -1.85
C ALA A 14 -19.48 5.02 -1.03
N LYS A 15 -19.81 6.19 -1.60
CA LYS A 15 -20.73 7.14 -0.94
C LYS A 15 -22.14 6.56 -0.82
N THR A 16 -22.65 5.95 -1.90
CA THR A 16 -23.99 5.35 -1.93
C THR A 16 -24.10 4.19 -0.92
N TRP A 17 -23.09 3.33 -0.88
CA TRP A 17 -22.98 2.24 0.10
C TRP A 17 -23.00 2.77 1.54
N ALA A 18 -22.17 3.77 1.87
CA ALA A 18 -22.08 4.30 3.22
C ALA A 18 -23.39 4.97 3.68
N LEU A 19 -24.08 5.67 2.77
CA LEU A 19 -25.40 6.25 3.04
C LEU A 19 -26.46 5.16 3.26
N GLY A 20 -26.46 4.10 2.45
CA GLY A 20 -27.37 2.96 2.62
C GLY A 20 -27.23 2.31 3.99
N LEU A 21 -26.00 2.07 4.44
CA LEU A 21 -25.75 1.55 5.79
C LEU A 21 -26.25 2.48 6.90
N LYS A 22 -26.01 3.79 6.75
CA LYS A 22 -26.46 4.80 7.73
C LYS A 22 -27.97 4.96 7.83
N LEU A 23 -28.70 4.69 6.75
CA LEU A 23 -30.16 4.72 6.75
C LEU A 23 -30.74 3.59 7.61
N HIS A 24 -30.09 2.42 7.63
CA HIS A 24 -30.50 1.30 8.46
C HIS A 24 -30.05 1.43 9.92
N ASP A 25 -28.84 1.94 10.14
CA ASP A 25 -28.28 2.17 11.47
C ASP A 25 -27.48 3.49 11.49
N PRO A 26 -27.98 4.54 12.17
CA PRO A 26 -27.28 5.81 12.28
C PRO A 26 -25.87 5.72 12.90
N ASN A 27 -25.63 4.70 13.73
CA ASN A 27 -24.39 4.45 14.47
C ASN A 27 -23.49 3.39 13.82
N VAL A 28 -23.78 2.95 12.58
CA VAL A 28 -23.03 1.89 11.88
C VAL A 28 -21.50 2.11 11.79
N PHE A 29 -21.05 3.37 11.92
CA PHE A 29 -19.66 3.79 11.92
C PHE A 29 -19.29 4.45 13.27
N ASP A 30 -19.41 3.72 14.38
CA ASP A 30 -19.08 4.18 15.73
C ASP A 30 -17.62 4.68 15.87
N SER A 31 -16.69 4.12 15.12
CA SER A 31 -15.27 4.50 15.13
C SER A 31 -14.66 4.47 13.73
N LEU A 32 -13.51 5.14 13.58
CA LEU A 32 -12.76 5.12 12.34
C LEU A 32 -12.26 3.69 12.00
N GLU A 33 -11.93 2.90 13.01
CA GLU A 33 -11.48 1.52 12.83
C GLU A 33 -12.61 0.62 12.32
N ILE A 34 -13.83 0.78 12.84
CA ILE A 34 -15.01 0.07 12.32
C ILE A 34 -15.29 0.49 10.86
N MET A 35 -15.19 1.78 10.56
CA MET A 35 -15.35 2.27 9.19
C MET A 35 -14.31 1.66 8.23
N LYS A 36 -13.03 1.63 8.63
CA LYS A 36 -11.95 1.02 7.83
C LYS A 36 -12.19 -0.48 7.61
N SER A 37 -12.56 -1.20 8.67
CA SER A 37 -12.86 -2.64 8.60
C SER A 37 -14.01 -2.92 7.63
N ARG A 38 -15.13 -2.21 7.75
CA ARG A 38 -16.27 -2.37 6.82
C ARG A 38 -15.93 -2.02 5.38
N LEU A 39 -15.13 -0.97 5.16
CA LEU A 39 -14.64 -0.61 3.84
C LEU A 39 -13.77 -1.73 3.24
N LYS A 40 -12.86 -2.30 4.03
CA LYS A 40 -12.03 -3.44 3.63
C LYS A 40 -12.92 -4.63 3.25
N GLU A 41 -13.84 -5.02 4.13
CA GLU A 41 -14.75 -6.15 3.88
C GLU A 41 -15.60 -5.99 2.62
N THR A 42 -16.06 -4.77 2.32
CA THR A 42 -16.95 -4.52 1.18
C THR A 42 -16.20 -4.38 -0.15
N PHE A 43 -15.07 -3.66 -0.13
CA PHE A 43 -14.41 -3.20 -1.36
C PHE A 43 -13.06 -3.88 -1.63
N GLU A 44 -12.48 -4.58 -0.65
CA GLU A 44 -11.23 -5.28 -0.89
C GLU A 44 -11.49 -6.53 -1.76
N PRO A 45 -10.78 -6.67 -2.89
CA PRO A 45 -10.91 -7.88 -3.69
C PRO A 45 -10.51 -9.13 -2.90
N PRO A 46 -11.15 -10.28 -3.14
CA PRO A 46 -10.72 -11.54 -2.54
C PRO A 46 -9.22 -11.78 -2.77
N ARG A 47 -8.51 -12.17 -1.71
CA ARG A 47 -7.07 -12.48 -1.74
C ARG A 47 -6.18 -11.30 -2.17
N ALA A 48 -6.61 -10.05 -1.95
CA ALA A 48 -5.82 -8.86 -2.27
C ALA A 48 -4.40 -8.90 -1.66
N GLU A 49 -4.29 -9.25 -0.38
CA GLU A 49 -2.98 -9.38 0.28
C GLU A 49 -2.11 -10.47 -0.36
N PHE A 50 -2.69 -11.64 -0.65
CA PHE A 50 -1.95 -12.73 -1.31
C PHE A 50 -1.42 -12.28 -2.68
N LYS A 51 -2.24 -11.55 -3.44
CA LYS A 51 -1.82 -10.96 -4.72
C LYS A 51 -0.70 -9.94 -4.52
N ALA A 52 -0.79 -9.06 -3.52
CA ALA A 52 0.25 -8.09 -3.20
C ALA A 52 1.57 -8.79 -2.83
N ARG A 53 1.53 -9.84 -1.99
CA ARG A 53 2.70 -10.66 -1.63
C ARG A 53 3.33 -11.30 -2.87
N SER A 54 2.51 -11.90 -3.74
CA SER A 54 2.98 -12.51 -4.99
C SER A 54 3.62 -11.49 -5.93
N LEU A 55 3.02 -10.31 -6.06
CA LEU A 55 3.56 -9.22 -6.90
C LEU A 55 4.89 -8.69 -6.37
N ARG A 56 5.06 -8.62 -5.05
CA ARG A 56 6.34 -8.24 -4.44
C ARG A 56 7.46 -9.22 -4.78
N LEU A 57 7.20 -10.52 -4.75
CA LEU A 57 8.19 -11.54 -5.14
C LEU A 57 8.63 -11.43 -6.60
N ARG A 58 7.76 -10.89 -7.46
CA ARG A 58 8.02 -10.67 -8.89
C ARG A 58 8.45 -9.23 -9.20
N LEU A 59 8.73 -8.41 -8.18
CA LEU A 59 9.03 -7.00 -8.35
C LEU A 59 10.37 -6.83 -9.06
N LYS A 60 10.33 -6.20 -10.23
CA LYS A 60 11.48 -5.85 -11.06
C LYS A 60 11.25 -4.49 -11.70
N GLN A 61 12.26 -3.66 -11.90
CA GLN A 61 12.13 -2.37 -12.57
C GLN A 61 11.55 -2.53 -13.99
N GLY A 62 12.10 -3.47 -14.77
CA GLY A 62 11.67 -3.70 -16.15
C GLY A 62 11.92 -2.46 -17.00
N LYS A 63 10.96 -2.07 -17.84
CA LYS A 63 11.07 -0.86 -18.70
C LYS A 63 10.67 0.45 -18.02
N ARG A 64 10.41 0.42 -16.70
CA ARG A 64 9.99 1.61 -15.95
C ARG A 64 11.19 2.49 -15.63
N ASP A 65 10.97 3.80 -15.65
CA ASP A 65 11.92 4.73 -15.04
C ASP A 65 12.00 4.49 -13.51
N VAL A 66 13.02 5.08 -12.89
CA VAL A 66 13.32 4.87 -11.48
C VAL A 66 12.17 5.34 -10.58
N HIS A 67 11.59 6.51 -10.85
CA HIS A 67 10.50 7.06 -10.04
C HIS A 67 9.24 6.19 -10.13
N ALA A 68 8.82 5.82 -11.33
CA ALA A 68 7.68 4.92 -11.56
C ALA A 68 7.89 3.54 -10.94
N TYR A 69 9.14 3.05 -10.94
CA TYR A 69 9.49 1.82 -10.23
C TYR A 69 9.40 2.00 -8.71
N ALA A 70 9.96 3.07 -8.15
CA ALA A 70 10.05 3.30 -6.71
C ALA A 70 8.68 3.48 -6.00
N GLN A 71 7.66 3.93 -6.73
CA GLN A 71 6.28 3.96 -6.22
C GLN A 71 5.70 2.56 -5.99
N LYS A 72 6.13 1.55 -6.75
CA LYS A 72 5.56 0.20 -6.69
C LYS A 72 5.90 -0.55 -5.38
N PRO A 73 7.16 -0.57 -4.89
CA PRO A 73 7.49 -1.10 -3.57
C PRO A 73 6.66 -0.45 -2.45
N ARG A 74 6.50 0.88 -2.47
CA ARG A 74 5.71 1.62 -1.46
C ARG A 74 4.26 1.13 -1.41
N TYR A 75 3.63 1.04 -2.58
CA TYR A 75 2.27 0.48 -2.70
C TYR A 75 2.18 -0.96 -2.20
N LEU A 76 3.14 -1.82 -2.54
CA LEU A 76 3.11 -3.23 -2.14
C LEU A 76 3.38 -3.42 -0.64
N ALA A 77 4.20 -2.56 -0.03
CA ALA A 77 4.43 -2.54 1.40
C ALA A 77 3.15 -2.14 2.16
N SER A 78 2.42 -1.13 1.69
CA SER A 78 1.17 -0.68 2.32
C SER A 78 -0.03 -1.59 2.07
N SER A 79 0.01 -2.42 1.02
CA SER A 79 -1.09 -3.34 0.66
C SER A 79 -1.16 -4.60 1.53
N VAL A 80 -0.18 -4.83 2.41
CA VAL A 80 -0.11 -6.01 3.26
C VAL A 80 -0.17 -5.56 4.71
N THR A 81 -1.33 -5.74 5.34
CA THR A 81 -1.56 -5.28 6.72
C THR A 81 -1.29 -6.37 7.75
N GLU A 82 -1.59 -7.62 7.41
CA GLU A 82 -1.33 -8.75 8.28
C GLU A 82 0.14 -9.19 8.14
N ASN A 83 0.86 -9.39 9.24
CA ASN A 83 2.26 -9.87 9.21
C ASN A 83 3.10 -9.19 8.11
N PRO A 84 3.30 -7.87 8.21
CA PRO A 84 4.11 -7.13 7.25
C PRO A 84 5.53 -7.67 7.23
N VAL A 85 6.20 -7.49 6.10
CA VAL A 85 7.61 -7.88 5.98
C VAL A 85 8.48 -6.81 6.62
N ASP A 86 9.58 -7.24 7.21
CA ASP A 86 10.54 -6.34 7.83
C ASP A 86 11.16 -5.38 6.81
N GLU A 87 11.56 -4.20 7.29
CA GLU A 87 12.14 -3.14 6.46
C GLU A 87 13.38 -3.61 5.69
N HIS A 88 14.24 -4.40 6.33
CA HIS A 88 15.47 -4.88 5.70
C HIS A 88 15.18 -5.76 4.48
N THR A 89 14.22 -6.69 4.61
CA THR A 89 13.77 -7.50 3.47
C THR A 89 13.09 -6.65 2.40
N LEU A 90 12.30 -5.63 2.76
CA LEU A 90 11.67 -4.72 1.80
C LEU A 90 12.71 -3.93 0.99
N ILE A 91 13.72 -3.38 1.66
CA ILE A 91 14.85 -2.67 1.05
C ILE A 91 15.60 -3.60 0.11
N HIS A 92 15.92 -4.82 0.56
CA HIS A 92 16.64 -5.79 -0.25
C HIS A 92 15.85 -6.16 -1.51
N VAL A 93 14.54 -6.43 -1.41
CA VAL A 93 13.68 -6.70 -2.57
C VAL A 93 13.62 -5.51 -3.52
N PHE A 94 13.55 -4.28 -2.99
CA PHE A 94 13.53 -3.07 -3.79
C PHE A 94 14.82 -2.88 -4.59
N ILE A 95 15.98 -2.92 -3.91
CA ILE A 95 17.30 -2.73 -4.52
C ILE A 95 17.59 -3.86 -5.53
N TYR A 96 17.32 -5.11 -5.15
CA TYR A 96 17.52 -6.28 -6.02
C TYR A 96 16.61 -6.25 -7.26
N GLY A 97 15.47 -5.56 -7.16
CA GLY A 97 14.53 -5.43 -8.27
C GLY A 97 14.97 -4.44 -9.35
N PHE A 98 15.93 -3.54 -9.09
CA PHE A 98 16.47 -2.64 -10.12
C PHE A 98 17.13 -3.39 -11.27
N LEU A 99 17.13 -2.74 -12.45
CA LEU A 99 17.99 -3.12 -13.56
C LEU A 99 19.45 -2.99 -13.15
N ASP A 100 20.30 -3.83 -13.73
CA ASP A 100 21.74 -3.71 -13.52
C ASP A 100 22.25 -2.42 -14.14
N GLY A 101 22.97 -1.62 -13.35
CA GLY A 101 23.40 -0.29 -13.75
C GLY A 101 23.81 0.57 -12.54
N PRO A 102 24.17 1.84 -12.77
CA PRO A 102 24.74 2.70 -11.76
C PRO A 102 23.85 2.85 -10.52
N VAL A 103 22.54 3.06 -10.70
CA VAL A 103 21.58 3.24 -9.60
C VAL A 103 21.62 2.06 -8.65
N LYS A 104 21.52 0.83 -9.16
CA LYS A 104 21.58 -0.39 -8.36
C LYS A 104 22.93 -0.54 -7.65
N THR A 105 24.02 -0.24 -8.35
CA THR A 105 25.38 -0.30 -7.77
C THR A 105 25.55 0.70 -6.63
N TYR A 106 25.06 1.94 -6.77
CA TYR A 106 25.13 2.95 -5.71
C TYR A 106 24.26 2.56 -4.52
N MET A 107 23.05 2.06 -4.75
CA MET A 107 22.17 1.61 -3.67
C MET A 107 22.77 0.49 -2.82
N PHE A 108 23.49 -0.46 -3.41
CA PHE A 108 24.15 -1.53 -2.63
C PHE A 108 25.34 -1.05 -1.79
N ARG A 109 25.82 0.19 -1.99
CA ARG A 109 26.92 0.78 -1.21
C ARG A 109 26.44 1.59 -0.02
N GLU A 110 25.18 2.02 -0.05
CA GLU A 110 24.57 2.79 1.03
C GLU A 110 23.92 1.85 2.06
N ASP A 111 23.89 2.31 3.31
CA ASP A 111 23.18 1.62 4.38
C ASP A 111 21.84 2.32 4.63
N PHE A 112 20.74 1.61 4.34
CA PHE A 112 19.39 2.11 4.54
C PHE A 112 18.72 1.36 5.68
N HIS A 113 18.06 2.12 6.57
CA HIS A 113 17.27 1.54 7.66
C HIS A 113 15.76 1.57 7.40
N THR A 114 15.32 2.24 6.32
CA THR A 114 13.91 2.25 5.91
C THR A 114 13.77 2.21 4.39
N LEU A 115 12.71 1.56 3.89
CA LEU A 115 12.36 1.53 2.48
C LEU A 115 12.15 2.95 1.93
N GLU A 116 11.57 3.85 2.71
CA GLU A 116 11.32 5.22 2.28
C GLU A 116 12.62 6.01 2.03
N LYS A 117 13.66 5.79 2.85
CA LYS A 117 14.99 6.38 2.62
C LYS A 117 15.62 5.82 1.35
N ALA A 118 15.54 4.50 1.14
CA ALA A 118 16.05 3.87 -0.08
C ALA A 118 15.31 4.39 -1.33
N ILE A 119 13.98 4.55 -1.25
CA ILE A 119 13.17 5.12 -2.35
C ILE A 119 13.53 6.58 -2.61
N SER A 120 13.75 7.38 -1.57
CA SER A 120 14.09 8.80 -1.74
C SER A 120 15.49 9.01 -2.30
N TYR A 121 16.39 8.05 -2.12
CA TYR A 121 17.74 8.05 -2.70
C TYR A 121 17.75 7.65 -4.18
N ALA A 122 16.76 6.87 -4.62
CA ALA A 122 16.62 6.33 -5.97
C ALA A 122 16.40 7.41 -7.04
#